data_AF-A0A7T4C387-F1
#
_entry.id   AF-A0A7T4C387-F1
#
_cell.length_a   1.000
_cell.length_b   1.000
_cell.length_c   1.000
_cell.angle_alpha   90.00
_cell.angle_beta   90.00
_cell.angle_gamma   90.00
#
_symmetry.space_group_name_H-M   'P 1'
#
loop_
_entity.id
_entity.type
_entity.pdbx_description
1 polymer ?
#
loop_
_entity_poly.entity_id
_entity_poly.type
_entity_poly.pdbx_seq_one_letter_code
_entity_poly.pdbx_strand_id
1 'polypeptide(L)'
;METVRDVTIKTGIEPSFLVETLTTDIELTDALFDLIDNSIDAARDKILSEHNVKFDDYGLPADYSSYKIILRFTENSITVKDNCSGFNEKH
;
A
#
# COMPACT_ATOMS: atom_id res chain seq x y z
N MET A 1 -21.14 -13.57 20.43
CA MET A 1 -20.73 -13.75 19.03
C MET A 1 -19.22 -13.93 19.06
N GLU A 2 -18.73 -15.15 18.84
CA GLU A 2 -17.30 -15.44 18.88
C GLU A 2 -16.63 -14.83 17.66
N THR A 3 -15.66 -13.95 17.89
CA THR A 3 -14.81 -13.36 16.86
C THR A 3 -13.72 -14.37 16.52
N VAL A 4 -13.80 -14.98 15.33
CA VAL A 4 -12.70 -15.78 14.80
C VAL A 4 -11.59 -14.80 14.40
N ARG A 5 -10.50 -14.77 15.18
CA ARG A 5 -9.39 -13.82 15.00
C ARG A 5 -8.36 -14.26 13.96
N ASP A 6 -8.33 -15.55 13.63
CA ASP A 6 -7.35 -16.11 12.71
C ASP A 6 -8.03 -16.98 11.66
N VAL A 7 -7.85 -16.63 10.38
CA VAL A 7 -8.21 -17.49 9.25
C VAL A 7 -6.97 -18.27 8.84
N THR A 8 -6.89 -19.52 9.27
CA THR A 8 -5.83 -20.43 8.83
C THR A 8 -6.18 -21.02 7.46
N ILE A 9 -5.51 -20.55 6.41
CA ILE A 9 -5.64 -21.14 5.06
C ILE A 9 -4.64 -22.28 4.93
N LYS A 10 -5.15 -23.51 4.77
CA LYS A 10 -4.31 -24.68 4.47
C LYS A 10 -4.18 -24.82 2.95
N THR A 11 -3.10 -24.29 2.40
CA THR A 11 -2.80 -24.37 0.96
C THR A 11 -2.26 -25.74 0.55
N GLY A 12 -1.82 -26.58 1.51
CA GLY A 12 -1.12 -27.84 1.25
C GLY A 12 0.33 -27.66 0.79
N ILE A 13 0.83 -26.42 0.83
CA ILE A 13 2.18 -26.00 0.41
C ILE A 13 2.82 -25.26 1.58
N GLU A 14 4.11 -25.46 1.80
CA GLU A 14 4.86 -24.73 2.83
C GLU A 14 4.78 -23.21 2.58
N PRO A 15 4.41 -22.38 3.56
CA PRO A 15 4.27 -20.93 3.38
C PRO A 15 5.56 -20.25 2.90
N SER A 16 6.73 -20.71 3.37
CA SER A 16 8.03 -20.19 2.91
C SER A 16 8.25 -20.42 1.43
N PHE A 17 7.87 -21.59 0.92
CA PHE A 17 7.97 -21.91 -0.51
C PHE A 17 7.10 -20.98 -1.36
N LEU A 18 5.90 -20.63 -0.86
CA LEU A 18 5.04 -19.66 -1.53
C LEU A 18 5.65 -18.26 -1.52
N VAL A 19 6.16 -17.80 -0.37
CA VAL A 19 6.82 -16.48 -0.25
C VAL A 19 8.03 -16.39 -1.17
N GLU A 20 8.89 -17.40 -1.17
CA GLU A 20 10.06 -17.48 -2.05
C GLU A 20 9.63 -17.46 -3.51
N THR A 21 8.67 -18.29 -3.93
CA THR A 21 8.20 -18.33 -5.31
C THR A 21 7.63 -16.98 -5.77
N LEU A 22 6.95 -16.25 -4.88
CA LEU A 22 6.36 -14.94 -5.20
C LEU A 22 7.38 -13.80 -5.20
N THR A 23 8.54 -13.95 -4.56
CA THR A 23 9.49 -12.83 -4.33
C THR A 23 10.87 -13.03 -4.95
N THR A 24 11.24 -14.26 -5.35
CA THR A 24 12.59 -14.62 -5.81
C THR A 24 13.07 -13.77 -6.99
N ASP A 25 12.18 -13.45 -7.93
CA ASP A 25 12.53 -12.75 -9.16
C ASP A 25 12.05 -11.28 -9.19
N ILE A 26 11.73 -10.70 -8.02
CA ILE A 26 11.30 -9.31 -7.91
C ILE A 26 12.48 -8.43 -7.50
N GLU A 27 12.80 -7.44 -8.33
CA GLU A 27 13.80 -6.43 -8.00
C GLU A 27 13.33 -5.55 -6.84
N LEU A 28 14.24 -5.21 -5.93
CA LEU A 28 13.92 -4.39 -4.77
C LEU A 28 13.34 -3.04 -5.16
N THR A 29 13.81 -2.45 -6.26
CA THR A 29 13.30 -1.17 -6.76
C THR A 29 11.84 -1.27 -7.18
N ASP A 30 11.44 -2.37 -7.82
CA ASP A 30 10.09 -2.58 -8.30
C ASP A 30 9.14 -2.76 -7.12
N ALA A 31 9.54 -3.55 -6.12
CA ALA A 31 8.81 -3.68 -4.86
C ALA A 31 8.64 -2.33 -4.13
N LEU A 32 9.62 -1.43 -4.20
CA LEU A 32 9.51 -0.09 -3.63
C LEU A 32 8.55 0.80 -4.44
N PHE A 33 8.56 0.71 -5.76
CA PHE A 33 7.60 1.43 -6.60
C PHE A 33 6.18 0.97 -6.33
N ASP A 34 5.94 -0.34 -6.19
CA ASP A 34 4.62 -0.87 -5.83
C ASP A 34 4.10 -0.29 -4.50
N LEU A 35 4.97 -0.12 -3.50
CA LEU A 35 4.59 0.49 -2.21
C LEU A 35 4.28 1.99 -2.33
N ILE A 36 5.01 2.71 -3.19
CA ILE A 36 4.79 4.13 -3.47
C ILE A 36 3.48 4.33 -4.23
N ASP A 37 3.21 3.50 -5.25
CA ASP A 37 1.97 3.54 -6.03
C ASP A 37 0.76 3.27 -5.13
N ASN A 38 0.85 2.28 -4.23
CA ASN A 38 -0.19 2.05 -3.22
C ASN A 38 -0.46 3.29 -2.35
N SER A 39 0.57 4.06 -2.02
CA SER A 39 0.42 5.31 -1.25
C SER A 39 -0.25 6.41 -2.08
N ILE A 40 0.10 6.53 -3.36
CA ILE A 40 -0.50 7.51 -4.29
C ILE A 40 -1.97 7.17 -4.55
N ASP A 41 -2.28 5.90 -4.77
CA ASP A 41 -3.63 5.39 -4.95
C ASP A 41 -4.50 5.70 -3.72
N ALA A 42 -3.98 5.44 -2.51
CA ALA A 42 -4.70 5.76 -1.27
C ALA A 42 -4.95 7.27 -1.11
N ALA A 43 -3.98 8.12 -1.47
CA ALA A 43 -4.18 9.57 -1.48
C ALA A 43 -5.23 10.00 -2.51
N ARG A 44 -5.14 9.47 -3.74
CA ARG A 44 -6.09 9.74 -4.83
C ARG A 44 -7.51 9.39 -4.42
N ASP A 45 -7.73 8.17 -3.93
CA ASP A 45 -9.05 7.68 -3.55
C ASP A 45 -9.64 8.52 -2.41
N LYS A 46 -8.80 8.98 -1.49
CA LYS A 46 -9.21 9.90 -0.43
C LYS A 46 -9.66 11.25 -1.00
N ILE A 47 -8.88 11.87 -1.89
CA ILE A 47 -9.26 13.14 -2.52
C ILE A 47 -10.55 12.97 -3.31
N LEU A 48 -10.68 11.90 -4.10
CA LEU A 48 -11.87 11.61 -4.89
C LEU A 48 -13.13 11.39 -4.05
N SER A 49 -12.99 11.05 -2.76
CA SER A 49 -14.12 10.96 -1.82
C SER A 49 -14.61 12.31 -1.29
N GLU A 50 -13.87 13.40 -1.52
CA GLU A 50 -14.22 14.75 -1.07
C GLU A 50 -15.21 15.45 -2.01
N HIS A 51 -15.85 16.52 -1.53
CA HIS A 51 -16.80 17.29 -2.32
C HIS A 51 -16.04 18.41 -3.06
N ASN A 52 -16.30 18.58 -4.36
CA ASN A 52 -15.68 19.60 -5.24
C ASN A 52 -14.20 19.39 -5.56
N VAL A 53 -13.82 18.16 -5.90
CA VAL A 53 -12.46 17.85 -6.39
C VAL A 53 -12.16 18.62 -7.69
N LYS A 54 -10.99 19.24 -7.74
CA LYS A 54 -10.44 19.82 -8.97
C LYS A 54 -9.61 18.77 -9.68
N PHE A 55 -9.77 18.71 -11.00
CA PHE A 55 -9.03 17.79 -11.85
C PHE A 55 -8.02 18.54 -12.70
N ASP A 56 -6.89 17.88 -12.99
CA ASP A 56 -5.92 18.33 -13.97
C ASP A 56 -6.34 17.93 -15.41
N ASP A 57 -5.49 18.26 -16.39
CA ASP A 57 -5.75 17.95 -17.81
C ASP A 57 -5.78 16.43 -18.11
N TYR A 58 -5.33 15.60 -17.18
CA TYR A 58 -5.30 14.14 -17.29
C TYR A 58 -6.46 13.46 -16.55
N GLY A 59 -7.34 14.24 -15.90
CA GLY A 59 -8.48 13.71 -15.14
C GLY A 59 -8.08 13.16 -13.78
N LEU A 60 -6.92 13.53 -13.24
CA LEU A 60 -6.47 13.19 -11.89
C LEU A 60 -6.70 14.37 -10.93
N PRO A 61 -6.75 14.14 -9.61
CA PRO A 61 -6.79 15.23 -8.64
C PRO A 61 -5.67 16.24 -8.88
N ALA A 62 -6.03 17.51 -9.01
CA ALA A 62 -5.08 18.57 -9.34
C ALA A 62 -4.15 18.95 -8.16
N ASP A 63 -4.45 18.50 -6.94
CA ASP A 63 -3.73 18.87 -5.73
C ASP A 63 -3.57 17.70 -4.75
N TYR A 64 -2.31 17.32 -4.50
CA TYR A 64 -1.89 16.31 -3.52
C TYR A 64 -1.10 16.93 -2.35
N SER A 65 -1.05 18.25 -2.22
CA SER A 65 -0.14 18.97 -1.31
C SER A 65 -0.30 18.61 0.18
N SER A 66 -1.45 18.07 0.59
CA SER A 66 -1.71 17.60 1.95
C SER A 66 -1.14 16.19 2.24
N TYR A 67 -0.66 15.48 1.22
CA TYR A 67 -0.11 14.13 1.31
C TYR A 67 1.41 14.14 1.20
N LYS A 68 2.04 13.19 1.88
CA LYS A 68 3.49 12.99 1.86
C LYS A 68 3.82 11.52 1.94
N ILE A 69 4.86 11.13 1.22
CA ILE A 69 5.49 9.82 1.32
C ILE A 69 6.91 10.06 1.82
N ILE A 70 7.29 9.40 2.90
CA ILE A 70 8.60 9.50 3.53
C ILE A 70 9.30 8.16 3.34
N LEU A 71 10.42 8.19 2.61
CA LEU A 71 11.31 7.06 2.44
C LEU A 71 12.47 7.16 3.43
N ARG A 72 12.74 6.10 4.17
CA ARG A 72 13.90 6.00 5.07
C ARG A 72 14.67 4.72 4.79
N PHE A 73 15.95 4.87 4.50
CA PHE A 73 16.88 3.78 4.31
C PHE A 73 17.88 3.77 5.47
N THR A 74 18.09 2.60 6.05
CA THR A 74 19.14 2.34 7.03
C THR A 74 19.89 1.07 6.61
N GLU A 75 20.99 0.75 7.28
CA GLU A 75 21.75 -0.48 7.00
C GLU A 75 20.89 -1.75 7.09
N ASN A 76 19.86 -1.75 7.95
CA ASN A 76 19.08 -2.95 8.27
C ASN A 76 17.59 -2.82 7.93
N SER A 77 17.16 -1.71 7.33
CA SER A 77 15.74 -1.48 7.08
C SER A 77 15.48 -0.50 5.94
N ILE A 78 14.39 -0.76 5.23
CA ILE A 78 13.76 0.21 4.34
C ILE A 78 12.36 0.48 4.89
N THR A 79 11.97 1.75 4.94
CA THR A 79 10.64 2.16 5.41
C THR A 79 10.02 3.11 4.41
N VAL A 80 8.81 2.78 3.98
CA VAL A 80 7.90 3.66 3.24
C VAL A 80 6.80 4.06 4.22
N LYS A 81 6.65 5.36 4.49
CA LYS A 81 5.61 5.89 5.39
C LYS A 81 4.81 6.97 4.69
N ASP A 82 3.50 6.78 4.61
CA ASP A 82 2.56 7.77 4.10
C ASP A 82 1.67 8.35 5.22
N ASN A 83 0.83 9.33 4.87
CA ASN A 83 -0.22 9.88 5.73
C ASN A 83 -1.61 9.77 5.10
N CYS A 84 -1.85 8.71 4.32
CA CYS A 84 -3.10 8.49 3.60
C CYS A 84 -4.13 7.79 4.51
N SER A 85 -5.14 7.16 3.90
CA SER A 85 -6.27 6.54 4.61
C SER A 85 -5.90 5.33 5.46
N GLY A 86 -4.77 4.68 5.20
CA GLY A 86 -4.39 3.39 5.79
C GLY A 86 -5.43 2.30 5.54
N PHE A 87 -5.29 1.19 6.27
CA PHE A 87 -6.26 0.10 6.27
C PHE A 87 -6.99 0.09 7.61
N ASN A 88 -8.32 0.22 7.58
CA ASN A 88 -9.12 -0.05 8.77
C ASN A 88 -9.18 -1.56 8.98
N GLU A 89 -8.93 -1.99 10.21
CA GLU A 89 -9.25 -3.35 10.64
C GLU A 89 -10.79 -3.46 10.63
N LYS A 90 -11.37 -3.91 9.51
CA LYS A 90 -12.82 -4.14 9.43
C LYS A 90 -13.16 -5.27 10.40
N HIS A 91 -13.90 -4.93 11.46
CA HIS A 91 -14.53 -5.85 12.40
C HIS A 91 -15.56 -6.76 11.73
#